data_AF-A0A3D5JXQ7-F1
#
_entry.id   AF-A0A3D5JXQ7-F1
#
_cell.length_a   1.000
_cell.length_b   1.000
_cell.length_c   1.000
_cell.angle_alpha   90.00
_cell.angle_beta   90.00
_cell.angle_gamma   90.00
#
_symmetry.space_group_name_H-M   'P 1'
#
loop_
_entity.id
_entity.type
_entity.pdbx_description
1 polymer ?
#
loop_
_entity_poly.entity_id
_entity_poly.type
_entity_poly.pdbx_seq_one_letter_code
_entity_poly.pdbx_strand_id
1 'polypeptide(L)'
;IDAFIQAKLQANGLTHSAPAARRTLIRRLHLVMHGLPPTPEAVAAFVTDPDLEAFSKLVEKVLASERYGERWASHWLDLVRFGETTGFETNRERPNAWHYRDWVIDALNSDKPYHQFVREQLAGDALDAGIGTGFLVAGPNDIVKGQDPKLGKMQRMNELDDMINTTGTTFLGLTTGCARCHDHKFDPISQRDYYAMQAV
;
A
#
# COMPACT_ATOMS: atom_id res chain seq x y z
N ILE A 1 12.40 15.79 12.51
CA ILE A 1 13.11 15.34 11.28
C ILE A 1 13.94 16.48 10.71
N ASP A 2 13.35 17.66 10.49
CA ASP A 2 14.03 18.82 9.90
C ASP A 2 15.34 19.22 10.59
N ALA A 3 15.39 19.19 11.93
CA ALA A 3 16.62 19.48 12.68
C ALA A 3 17.77 18.50 12.34
N PHE A 4 17.48 17.22 12.08
CA PHE A 4 18.49 16.24 11.68
C PHE A 4 19.00 16.49 10.26
N ILE A 5 18.11 16.92 9.35
CA ILE A 5 18.47 17.28 7.97
C ILE A 5 19.33 18.55 7.99
N GLN A 6 18.91 19.58 8.71
CA GLN A 6 19.62 20.84 8.87
C GLN A 6 21.06 20.61 9.41
N ALA A 7 21.20 19.79 10.45
CA ALA A 7 22.51 19.46 11.02
C ALA A 7 23.44 18.81 10.00
N LYS A 8 22.93 17.87 9.19
CA LYS A 8 23.70 17.23 8.13
C LYS A 8 24.06 18.17 6.98
N LEU A 9 23.15 19.06 6.57
CA LEU A 9 23.45 20.08 5.56
C LEU A 9 24.59 21.00 6.03
N GLN A 10 24.49 21.52 7.26
CA GLN A 10 25.51 22.40 7.84
C GLN A 10 26.89 21.71 7.93
N ALA A 11 26.93 20.45 8.39
CA ALA A 11 28.18 19.70 8.47
C ALA A 11 28.87 19.49 7.09
N ASN A 12 28.09 19.54 6.00
CA ASN A 12 28.59 19.43 4.63
C ASN A 12 28.72 20.79 3.92
N GLY A 13 28.55 21.91 4.64
CA GLY A 13 28.61 23.25 4.04
C GLY A 13 27.48 23.55 3.05
N LEU A 14 26.34 22.85 3.18
CA LEU A 14 25.17 22.99 2.33
C LEU A 14 24.05 23.77 3.02
N THR A 15 23.15 24.33 2.23
CA THR A 15 21.92 25.00 2.68
C THR A 15 20.69 24.38 2.02
N HIS A 16 19.51 24.68 2.56
CA HIS A 16 18.26 24.30 1.91
C HIS A 16 18.12 24.98 0.56
N SER A 17 17.57 24.26 -0.43
CA SER A 17 17.18 24.86 -1.70
C SER A 17 16.08 25.90 -1.49
N ALA A 18 16.06 26.91 -2.37
CA ALA A 18 14.99 27.90 -2.36
C ALA A 18 13.61 27.24 -2.55
N PRO A 19 12.55 27.76 -1.90
CA PRO A 19 11.19 27.28 -2.10
C PRO A 19 10.80 27.30 -3.59
N ALA A 20 10.07 26.28 -4.02
CA ALA A 20 9.56 26.24 -5.39
C ALA A 20 8.52 27.35 -5.62
N ALA A 21 8.40 27.82 -6.86
CA ALA A 21 7.37 28.78 -7.25
C ALA A 21 5.96 28.25 -6.94
N ARG A 22 5.01 29.13 -6.56
CA ARG A 22 3.63 28.76 -6.18
C ARG A 22 2.95 27.83 -7.19
N ARG A 23 3.07 28.14 -8.49
CA ARG A 23 2.53 27.29 -9.56
C ARG A 23 3.09 25.86 -9.55
N THR A 24 4.37 25.70 -9.23
CA THR A 24 5.03 24.40 -9.10
C THR A 24 4.54 23.66 -7.86
N LEU A 25 4.34 24.36 -6.74
CA LEU A 25 3.85 23.76 -5.49
C LEU A 25 2.46 23.14 -5.66
N ILE A 26 1.48 23.90 -6.15
CA ILE A 26 0.11 23.38 -6.34
C ILE A 26 0.06 22.22 -7.34
N ARG A 27 0.87 22.29 -8.42
CA ARG A 27 0.95 21.21 -9.40
C ARG A 27 1.53 19.93 -8.80
N ARG A 28 2.65 20.03 -8.06
CA ARG A 28 3.27 18.88 -7.40
C ARG A 28 2.33 18.26 -6.38
N LEU A 29 1.70 19.07 -5.56
CA LEU A 29 0.78 18.62 -4.52
C LEU A 29 -0.37 17.80 -5.12
N HIS A 30 -1.06 18.29 -6.15
CA HIS A 30 -2.17 17.54 -6.76
C HIS A 30 -1.69 16.28 -7.51
N LEU A 31 -0.56 16.35 -8.22
CA LEU A 31 -0.04 15.16 -8.92
C LEU A 31 0.37 14.06 -7.95
N VAL A 32 0.98 14.42 -6.82
CA VAL A 32 1.39 13.43 -5.81
C VAL A 32 0.18 12.89 -5.08
N MET A 33 -0.72 13.77 -4.62
CA MET A 33 -1.81 13.36 -3.71
C MET A 33 -3.05 12.83 -4.44
N HIS A 34 -3.34 13.29 -5.66
CA HIS A 34 -4.53 12.88 -6.43
C HIS A 34 -4.19 12.20 -7.76
N GLY A 35 -2.91 12.18 -8.18
CA GLY A 35 -2.52 11.62 -9.48
C GLY A 35 -2.89 12.47 -10.69
N LEU A 36 -3.55 13.62 -10.48
CA LEU A 36 -4.05 14.50 -11.54
C LEU A 36 -3.55 15.94 -11.35
N PRO A 37 -3.39 16.72 -12.43
CA PRO A 37 -3.04 18.13 -12.31
C PRO A 37 -4.22 18.94 -11.71
N PRO A 38 -3.94 20.07 -11.04
CA PRO A 38 -4.98 20.99 -10.58
C PRO A 38 -5.69 21.65 -11.77
N THR A 39 -6.91 22.14 -11.57
CA THR A 39 -7.60 22.95 -12.58
C THR A 39 -6.93 24.31 -12.76
N PRO A 40 -7.02 24.93 -13.96
CA PRO A 40 -6.48 26.27 -14.19
C PRO A 40 -6.98 27.31 -13.19
N GLU A 41 -8.25 27.23 -12.78
CA GLU A 41 -8.89 28.14 -11.84
C GLU A 41 -8.29 27.99 -10.43
N ALA A 42 -8.07 26.75 -9.98
CA ALA A 42 -7.43 26.48 -8.71
C ALA A 42 -5.98 27.00 -8.67
N VAL A 43 -5.25 26.86 -9.80
CA VAL A 43 -3.90 27.44 -9.94
C VAL A 43 -3.94 28.95 -9.88
N ALA A 44 -4.84 29.60 -10.63
CA ALA A 44 -4.96 31.05 -10.64
C ALA A 44 -5.27 31.59 -9.23
N ALA A 45 -6.27 31.01 -8.56
CA ALA A 45 -6.66 31.37 -7.20
C ALA A 45 -5.49 31.22 -6.22
N PHE A 46 -4.79 30.08 -6.24
CA PHE A 46 -3.67 29.86 -5.32
C PHE A 46 -2.46 30.75 -5.61
N VAL A 47 -2.13 31.01 -6.89
CA VAL A 47 -0.96 31.81 -7.24
C VAL A 47 -1.11 33.26 -6.81
N THR A 48 -2.32 33.82 -6.88
CA THR A 48 -2.59 35.22 -6.51
C THR A 48 -3.06 35.40 -5.07
N ASP A 49 -3.24 34.32 -4.30
CA ASP A 49 -3.65 34.39 -2.90
C ASP A 49 -2.56 35.06 -2.03
N PRO A 50 -2.85 36.26 -1.45
CA PRO A 50 -1.88 37.00 -0.64
C PRO A 50 -1.70 36.42 0.76
N ASP A 51 -2.53 35.46 1.17
CA ASP A 51 -2.42 34.83 2.48
C ASP A 51 -1.10 34.06 2.62
N LEU A 52 -0.40 34.32 3.72
CA LEU A 52 0.85 33.65 4.07
C LEU A 52 0.62 32.15 4.36
N GLU A 53 -0.59 31.79 4.81
CA GLU A 53 -1.01 30.41 5.09
C GLU A 53 -1.72 29.74 3.90
N ALA A 54 -1.74 30.38 2.73
CA ALA A 54 -2.43 29.85 1.55
C ALA A 54 -1.96 28.44 1.17
N PHE A 55 -0.66 28.14 1.33
CA PHE A 55 -0.14 26.81 1.02
C PHE A 55 -0.56 25.76 2.05
N SER A 56 -0.50 26.09 3.34
CA SER A 56 -0.99 25.22 4.42
C SER A 56 -2.47 24.87 4.22
N LYS A 57 -3.31 25.88 3.94
CA LYS A 57 -4.74 25.70 3.65
C LYS A 57 -4.99 24.85 2.41
N LEU A 58 -4.17 25.02 1.38
CA LEU A 58 -4.24 24.21 0.17
C LEU A 58 -3.90 22.74 0.47
N VAL A 59 -2.88 22.48 1.30
CA VAL A 59 -2.50 21.13 1.73
C VAL A 59 -3.66 20.45 2.45
N GLU A 60 -4.26 21.10 3.44
CA GLU A 60 -5.43 20.58 4.17
C GLU A 60 -6.59 20.26 3.22
N LYS A 61 -6.90 21.17 2.29
CA LYS A 61 -7.95 20.95 1.30
C LYS A 61 -7.67 19.75 0.39
N VAL A 62 -6.41 19.57 -0.03
CA VAL A 62 -6.01 18.45 -0.88
C VAL A 62 -6.07 17.13 -0.12
N LEU A 63 -5.64 17.13 1.14
CA LEU A 63 -5.67 15.95 2.01
C LEU A 63 -7.11 15.52 2.36
N ALA A 64 -8.02 16.47 2.56
CA ALA A 64 -9.42 16.21 2.88
C ALA A 64 -10.28 15.71 1.69
N SER A 65 -9.71 15.66 0.48
CA SER A 65 -10.42 15.22 -0.73
C SER A 65 -10.40 13.70 -0.83
N GLU A 66 -11.53 13.05 -1.15
CA GLU A 66 -11.64 11.58 -1.32
C GLU A 66 -10.65 11.00 -2.35
N ARG A 67 -10.22 11.83 -3.30
CA ARG A 67 -9.16 11.50 -4.28
C ARG A 67 -7.82 11.13 -3.65
N TYR A 68 -7.58 11.55 -2.41
CA TYR A 68 -6.42 11.14 -1.63
C TYR A 68 -6.44 9.63 -1.43
N GLY A 69 -7.53 9.08 -0.90
CA GLY A 69 -7.73 7.64 -0.73
C GLY A 69 -7.67 6.89 -2.05
N GLU A 70 -8.31 7.39 -3.12
CA GLU A 70 -8.23 6.77 -4.46
C GLU A 70 -6.77 6.63 -4.93
N ARG A 71 -5.99 7.70 -4.79
CA ARG A 71 -4.59 7.71 -5.23
C ARG A 71 -3.71 6.82 -4.36
N TRP A 72 -3.79 6.96 -3.04
CA TRP A 72 -2.95 6.18 -2.14
C TRP A 72 -3.33 4.70 -2.08
N ALA A 73 -4.61 4.38 -2.27
CA ALA A 73 -5.05 3.00 -2.42
C ALA A 73 -4.42 2.36 -3.65
N SER A 74 -4.22 3.07 -4.77
CA SER A 74 -3.54 2.48 -5.94
C SER A 74 -2.15 1.94 -5.59
N HIS A 75 -1.37 2.69 -4.81
CA HIS A 75 -0.06 2.23 -4.32
C HIS A 75 -0.18 1.03 -3.38
N TRP A 76 -1.18 1.00 -2.51
CA TRP A 76 -1.42 -0.14 -1.63
C TRP A 76 -1.84 -1.39 -2.41
N LEU A 77 -2.72 -1.23 -3.39
CA LEU A 77 -3.29 -2.32 -4.19
C LEU A 77 -2.23 -2.97 -5.08
N ASP A 78 -1.22 -2.22 -5.51
CA ASP A 78 -0.03 -2.77 -6.17
C ASP A 78 0.76 -3.72 -5.23
N LEU A 79 0.97 -3.33 -3.96
CA LEU A 79 1.72 -4.15 -2.98
C LEU A 79 1.03 -5.48 -2.71
N VAL A 80 -0.29 -5.45 -2.55
CA VAL A 80 -1.10 -6.66 -2.28
C VAL A 80 -1.41 -7.46 -3.54
N ARG A 81 -0.97 -6.96 -4.71
CA ARG A 81 -1.13 -7.57 -6.04
C ARG A 81 -2.61 -7.76 -6.39
N PHE A 82 -3.42 -6.79 -6.02
CA PHE A 82 -4.86 -6.80 -6.23
C PHE A 82 -5.20 -6.96 -7.71
N GLY A 83 -6.14 -7.85 -8.00
CA GLY A 83 -6.74 -7.97 -9.32
C GLY A 83 -8.24 -8.22 -9.25
N GLU A 84 -8.99 -7.61 -10.17
CA GLU A 84 -10.41 -7.92 -10.38
C GLU A 84 -10.63 -9.22 -11.16
N THR A 85 -9.56 -9.98 -11.40
CA THR A 85 -9.57 -11.29 -12.03
C THR A 85 -8.70 -12.28 -11.24
N THR A 86 -8.77 -13.57 -11.57
CA THR A 86 -7.97 -14.61 -10.89
C THR A 86 -6.48 -14.47 -11.13
N GLY A 87 -6.04 -13.94 -12.27
CA GLY A 87 -4.64 -13.54 -12.48
C GLY A 87 -3.61 -14.69 -12.48
N PHE A 88 -4.06 -15.93 -12.71
CA PHE A 88 -3.23 -17.14 -12.76
C PHE A 88 -3.36 -17.82 -14.13
N GLU A 89 -3.19 -19.15 -14.22
CA GLU A 89 -3.29 -19.95 -15.46
C GLU A 89 -4.59 -19.72 -16.23
N THR A 90 -5.71 -19.59 -15.52
CA THR A 90 -6.97 -19.07 -16.09
C THR A 90 -7.27 -17.71 -15.50
N ASN A 91 -7.79 -16.80 -16.32
CA ASN A 91 -8.07 -15.43 -15.93
C ASN A 91 -9.57 -15.14 -15.96
N ARG A 92 -10.28 -15.49 -14.89
CA ARG A 92 -11.72 -15.25 -14.71
C ARG A 92 -11.96 -14.02 -13.85
N GLU A 93 -13.06 -13.34 -14.07
CA GLU A 93 -13.47 -12.18 -13.26
C GLU A 93 -13.78 -12.57 -11.81
N ARG A 94 -13.50 -11.64 -10.89
CA ARG A 94 -13.86 -11.67 -9.48
C ARG A 94 -14.91 -10.58 -9.22
N PRO A 95 -16.21 -10.86 -9.36
CA PRO A 95 -17.24 -9.82 -9.36
C PRO A 95 -17.36 -9.04 -8.04
N ASN A 96 -16.79 -9.56 -6.95
CA ASN A 96 -16.86 -8.95 -5.62
C ASN A 96 -15.50 -8.44 -5.12
N ALA A 97 -14.44 -8.45 -5.94
CA ALA A 97 -13.11 -8.00 -5.51
C ALA A 97 -13.08 -6.52 -5.11
N TRP A 98 -13.93 -5.70 -5.74
CA TRP A 98 -14.02 -4.27 -5.50
C TRP A 98 -14.34 -3.88 -4.06
N HIS A 99 -15.01 -4.74 -3.27
CA HIS A 99 -15.28 -4.46 -1.86
C HIS A 99 -13.99 -4.22 -1.05
N TYR A 100 -12.93 -4.99 -1.33
CA TYR A 100 -11.65 -4.80 -0.68
C TYR A 100 -10.95 -3.51 -1.14
N ARG A 101 -10.99 -3.22 -2.46
CA ARG A 101 -10.46 -1.96 -3.01
C ARG A 101 -11.09 -0.75 -2.31
N ASP A 102 -12.42 -0.73 -2.27
CA ASP A 102 -13.17 0.39 -1.70
C ASP A 102 -12.91 0.50 -0.19
N TRP A 103 -12.81 -0.62 0.52
CA TRP A 103 -12.40 -0.61 1.93
C TRP A 103 -11.00 -0.02 2.16
N VAL A 104 -10.03 -0.25 1.27
CA VAL A 104 -8.70 0.38 1.37
C VAL A 104 -8.80 1.89 1.13
N ILE A 105 -9.57 2.32 0.13
CA ILE A 105 -9.83 3.75 -0.15
C ILE A 105 -10.44 4.43 1.08
N ASP A 106 -11.47 3.82 1.66
CA ASP A 106 -12.17 4.33 2.83
C ASP A 106 -11.27 4.37 4.07
N ALA A 107 -10.46 3.33 4.29
CA ALA A 107 -9.50 3.29 5.40
C ALA A 107 -8.48 4.43 5.32
N LEU A 108 -8.01 4.78 4.11
CA LEU A 108 -7.08 5.89 3.91
C LEU A 108 -7.77 7.25 4.06
N ASN A 109 -8.97 7.42 3.49
CA ASN A 109 -9.72 8.68 3.58
C ASN A 109 -10.22 8.98 5.01
N SER A 110 -10.49 7.95 5.80
CA SER A 110 -10.90 8.10 7.21
C SER A 110 -9.72 8.21 8.19
N ASP A 111 -8.48 8.27 7.68
CA ASP A 111 -7.25 8.28 8.48
C ASP A 111 -7.21 7.14 9.51
N LYS A 112 -7.58 5.92 9.07
CA LYS A 112 -7.61 4.74 9.94
C LYS A 112 -6.23 4.55 10.57
N PRO A 113 -6.12 4.41 11.90
CA PRO A 113 -4.83 4.18 12.55
C PRO A 113 -4.11 3.00 11.92
N TYR A 114 -2.84 3.19 11.55
CA TYR A 114 -2.07 2.19 10.80
C TYR A 114 -2.06 0.82 11.50
N HIS A 115 -1.95 0.78 12.83
CA HIS A 115 -2.00 -0.48 13.58
C HIS A 115 -3.29 -1.28 13.35
N GLN A 116 -4.40 -0.58 13.10
CA GLN A 116 -5.73 -1.17 12.96
C GLN A 116 -5.91 -1.61 11.52
N PHE A 117 -5.48 -0.76 10.57
CA PHE A 117 -5.39 -1.13 9.17
C PHE A 117 -4.58 -2.41 8.93
N VAL A 118 -3.45 -2.60 9.61
CA VAL A 118 -2.65 -3.84 9.56
C VAL A 118 -3.41 -5.02 10.20
N ARG A 119 -3.96 -4.85 11.41
CA ARG A 119 -4.65 -5.91 12.13
C ARG A 119 -5.90 -6.42 11.42
N GLU A 120 -6.71 -5.52 10.86
CA GLU A 120 -7.91 -5.88 10.11
C GLU A 120 -7.56 -6.63 8.80
N GLN A 121 -6.38 -6.42 8.24
CA GLN A 121 -5.92 -7.17 7.06
C GLN A 121 -5.41 -8.57 7.39
N LEU A 122 -4.73 -8.74 8.52
CA LEU A 122 -4.17 -10.03 8.93
C LEU A 122 -5.18 -10.93 9.68
N ALA A 123 -6.13 -10.33 10.40
CA ALA A 123 -7.05 -11.04 11.30
C ALA A 123 -8.44 -10.39 11.37
N GLY A 124 -8.88 -9.71 10.29
CA GLY A 124 -10.16 -9.02 10.25
C GLY A 124 -11.38 -9.92 10.46
N ASP A 125 -11.30 -11.20 10.10
CA ASP A 125 -12.33 -12.21 10.37
C ASP A 125 -12.56 -12.40 11.88
N ALA A 126 -11.50 -12.35 12.69
CA ALA A 126 -11.57 -12.40 14.15
C ALA A 126 -11.93 -11.04 14.79
N LEU A 127 -11.91 -9.95 14.03
CA LEU A 127 -12.10 -8.57 14.51
C LEU A 127 -13.38 -7.90 14.00
N ASP A 128 -14.32 -8.66 13.42
CA ASP A 128 -15.54 -8.13 12.78
C ASP A 128 -15.24 -7.10 11.67
N ALA A 129 -14.09 -7.26 11.02
CA ALA A 129 -13.58 -6.43 9.93
C ALA A 129 -13.25 -7.31 8.71
N GLY A 130 -14.14 -8.26 8.39
CA GLY A 130 -13.90 -9.33 7.43
C GLY A 130 -13.46 -8.86 6.04
N ILE A 131 -13.91 -7.68 5.59
CA ILE A 131 -13.48 -7.12 4.29
C ILE A 131 -11.95 -6.91 4.25
N GLY A 132 -11.35 -6.48 5.37
CA GLY A 132 -9.90 -6.26 5.46
C GLY A 132 -9.09 -7.52 5.16
N THR A 133 -9.57 -8.70 5.56
CA THR A 133 -8.89 -9.99 5.25
C THR A 133 -8.80 -10.32 3.77
N GLY A 134 -9.47 -9.54 2.91
CA GLY A 134 -9.23 -9.54 1.47
C GLY A 134 -7.76 -9.42 1.11
N PHE A 135 -6.93 -8.78 1.95
CA PHE A 135 -5.47 -8.72 1.83
C PHE A 135 -4.83 -10.09 1.54
N LEU A 136 -5.24 -11.13 2.27
CA LEU A 136 -4.65 -12.48 2.19
C LEU A 136 -4.98 -13.20 0.87
N VAL A 137 -5.99 -12.73 0.14
CA VAL A 137 -6.53 -13.40 -1.06
C VAL A 137 -6.65 -12.46 -2.27
N ALA A 138 -6.19 -11.22 -2.15
CA ALA A 138 -6.26 -10.20 -3.20
C ALA A 138 -5.37 -10.53 -4.41
N GLY A 139 -4.29 -11.27 -4.17
CA GLY A 139 -3.33 -11.72 -5.17
C GLY A 139 -3.86 -12.81 -6.10
N PRO A 140 -3.03 -13.32 -7.03
CA PRO A 140 -3.37 -14.39 -7.95
C PRO A 140 -3.99 -15.61 -7.25
N ASN A 141 -5.03 -16.20 -7.86
CA ASN A 141 -5.75 -17.35 -7.32
C ASN A 141 -5.82 -18.45 -8.36
N ASP A 142 -5.30 -19.63 -8.00
CA ASP A 142 -5.38 -20.82 -8.82
C ASP A 142 -6.70 -21.56 -8.61
N ILE A 143 -7.60 -21.40 -9.59
CA ILE A 143 -8.91 -22.05 -9.60
C ILE A 143 -8.91 -23.38 -10.37
N VAL A 144 -7.77 -23.81 -10.94
CA VAL A 144 -7.67 -25.02 -11.75
C VAL A 144 -7.47 -26.22 -10.80
N LYS A 145 -8.58 -26.76 -10.30
CA LYS A 145 -8.54 -27.89 -9.36
C LYS A 145 -8.60 -29.24 -10.09
N GLY A 146 -7.54 -30.03 -9.94
CA GLY A 146 -7.49 -31.43 -10.39
C GLY A 146 -8.13 -32.40 -9.39
N GLN A 147 -8.35 -33.65 -9.81
CA GLN A 147 -8.85 -34.72 -8.92
C GLN A 147 -7.77 -35.40 -8.08
N ASP A 148 -6.48 -35.17 -8.39
CA ASP A 148 -5.37 -35.74 -7.62
C ASP A 148 -5.21 -35.00 -6.26
N PRO A 149 -5.39 -35.69 -5.13
CA PRO A 149 -5.23 -35.09 -3.81
C PRO A 149 -3.83 -34.51 -3.55
N LYS A 150 -2.78 -35.03 -4.21
CA LYS A 150 -1.41 -34.49 -4.09
C LYS A 150 -1.31 -33.11 -4.72
N LEU A 151 -1.91 -32.92 -5.90
CA LEU A 151 -1.94 -31.61 -6.56
C LEU A 151 -2.69 -30.59 -5.71
N GLY A 152 -3.82 -30.98 -5.11
CA GLY A 152 -4.57 -30.11 -4.19
C GLY A 152 -3.76 -29.67 -2.96
N LYS A 153 -2.95 -30.57 -2.37
CA LYS A 153 -2.05 -30.22 -1.27
C LYS A 153 -0.94 -29.25 -1.70
N MET A 154 -0.37 -29.44 -2.90
CA MET A 154 0.64 -28.51 -3.43
C MET A 154 0.06 -27.14 -3.71
N GLN A 155 -1.13 -27.06 -4.31
CA GLN A 155 -1.85 -25.81 -4.54
C GLN A 155 -2.08 -25.06 -3.22
N ARG A 156 -2.59 -25.74 -2.19
CA ARG A 156 -2.78 -25.14 -0.86
C ARG A 156 -1.47 -24.63 -0.26
N MET A 157 -0.36 -25.35 -0.43
CA MET A 157 0.94 -24.89 0.05
C MET A 157 1.46 -23.67 -0.71
N ASN A 158 1.18 -23.56 -2.01
CA ASN A 158 1.52 -22.37 -2.79
C ASN A 158 0.67 -21.15 -2.39
N GLU A 159 -0.62 -21.33 -2.08
CA GLU A 159 -1.45 -20.25 -1.53
C GLU A 159 -0.88 -19.72 -0.20
N LEU A 160 -0.48 -20.63 0.69
CA LEU A 160 0.09 -20.26 1.99
C LEU A 160 1.46 -19.60 1.86
N ASP A 161 2.31 -20.07 0.94
CA ASP A 161 3.56 -19.39 0.59
C ASP A 161 3.31 -17.97 0.07
N ASP A 162 2.31 -17.78 -0.79
CA ASP A 162 1.95 -16.47 -1.31
C ASP A 162 1.53 -15.49 -0.20
N MET A 163 0.75 -15.95 0.78
CA MET A 163 0.35 -15.18 1.96
C MET A 163 1.56 -14.78 2.83
N ILE A 164 2.49 -15.71 3.08
CA ILE A 164 3.70 -15.43 3.86
C ILE A 164 4.56 -14.39 3.15
N ASN A 165 4.76 -14.56 1.83
CA ASN A 165 5.58 -13.66 1.03
C ASN A 165 5.00 -12.25 1.00
N THR A 166 3.69 -12.11 0.75
CA THR A 166 3.06 -10.79 0.68
C THR A 166 2.93 -10.12 2.04
N THR A 167 2.71 -10.88 3.12
CA THR A 167 2.80 -10.34 4.49
C THR A 167 4.20 -9.84 4.80
N GLY A 168 5.23 -10.64 4.48
CA GLY A 168 6.63 -10.29 4.73
C GLY A 168 7.07 -9.05 3.96
N THR A 169 6.77 -8.98 2.66
CA THR A 169 7.17 -7.83 1.83
C THR A 169 6.37 -6.58 2.16
N THR A 170 5.07 -6.69 2.42
CA THR A 170 4.20 -5.53 2.65
C THR A 170 4.44 -4.89 4.03
N PHE A 171 4.54 -5.70 5.09
CA PHE A 171 4.58 -5.16 6.46
C PHE A 171 5.97 -5.15 7.08
N LEU A 172 6.86 -6.08 6.69
CA LEU A 172 8.21 -6.14 7.24
C LEU A 172 9.25 -5.52 6.30
N GLY A 173 8.91 -5.34 5.01
CA GLY A 173 9.88 -4.95 3.99
C GLY A 173 10.94 -6.03 3.73
N LEU A 174 10.63 -7.30 4.05
CA LEU A 174 11.57 -8.43 3.96
C LEU A 174 11.12 -9.43 2.91
N THR A 175 12.06 -9.93 2.11
CA THR A 175 11.81 -10.98 1.12
C THR A 175 11.93 -12.37 1.77
N THR A 176 10.95 -12.73 2.60
CA THR A 176 10.98 -14.00 3.36
C THR A 176 10.98 -15.26 2.48
N GLY A 177 10.57 -15.17 1.21
CA GLY A 177 10.40 -16.32 0.31
C GLY A 177 11.64 -17.18 0.05
N CYS A 178 12.87 -16.67 0.18
CA CYS A 178 14.05 -17.53 0.12
C CYS A 178 14.06 -18.58 1.23
N ALA A 179 13.49 -18.24 2.39
CA ALA A 179 13.40 -19.11 3.57
C ALA A 179 12.53 -20.36 3.34
N ARG A 180 11.75 -20.39 2.25
CA ARG A 180 10.91 -21.54 1.86
C ARG A 180 11.72 -22.83 1.74
N CYS A 181 12.88 -22.78 1.09
CA CYS A 181 13.67 -23.98 0.75
C CYS A 181 14.93 -24.15 1.61
N HIS A 182 15.46 -23.07 2.15
CA HIS A 182 16.68 -23.03 2.96
C HIS A 182 16.66 -21.77 3.83
N ASP A 183 17.47 -21.68 4.89
CA ASP A 183 17.56 -20.43 5.67
C ASP A 183 17.87 -19.22 4.78
N HIS A 184 17.26 -18.06 5.08
CA HIS A 184 17.39 -16.88 4.25
C HIS A 184 18.86 -16.45 4.14
N LYS A 185 19.28 -16.04 2.94
CA LYS A 185 20.70 -15.85 2.59
C LYS A 185 21.39 -14.73 3.37
N PHE A 186 20.66 -13.66 3.68
CA PHE A 186 21.21 -12.42 4.26
C PHE A 186 20.56 -12.08 5.60
N ASP A 187 19.24 -12.07 5.65
CA ASP A 187 18.47 -11.86 6.88
C ASP A 187 18.43 -13.09 7.80
N PRO A 188 18.35 -12.92 9.13
CA PRO A 188 18.32 -14.00 10.12
C PRO A 188 16.92 -14.64 10.20
N ILE A 189 16.43 -15.16 9.08
CA ILE A 189 15.14 -15.87 8.98
C ILE A 189 15.45 -17.32 8.67
N SER A 190 15.25 -18.21 9.66
CA SER A 190 15.40 -19.64 9.40
C SER A 190 14.21 -20.18 8.60
N GLN A 191 14.40 -21.31 7.93
CA GLN A 191 13.30 -22.04 7.31
C GLN A 191 12.21 -22.39 8.33
N ARG A 192 12.61 -22.68 9.58
CA ARG A 192 11.66 -22.94 10.67
C ARG A 192 10.81 -21.72 10.98
N ASP A 193 11.40 -20.52 11.05
CA ASP A 193 10.66 -19.28 11.31
C ASP A 193 9.69 -18.98 10.16
N TYR A 194 10.13 -19.19 8.92
CA TYR A 194 9.27 -19.04 7.74
C TYR A 194 8.03 -19.93 7.82
N TYR A 195 8.19 -21.22 8.13
CA TYR A 195 7.02 -22.11 8.28
C TYR A 195 6.22 -21.85 9.56
N ALA A 196 6.80 -21.22 10.58
CA ALA A 196 6.05 -20.76 11.75
C ALA A 196 5.09 -19.60 11.41
N MET A 197 5.41 -18.78 10.40
CA MET A 197 4.50 -17.72 9.89
C MET A 197 3.26 -18.29 9.18
N GLN A 198 3.31 -19.54 8.73
CA GLN A 198 2.16 -20.21 8.09
C GLN A 198 1.01 -20.48 9.07
N ALA A 199 1.29 -20.48 10.38
CA ALA A 199 0.31 -20.77 11.42
C ALA A 199 -0.66 -19.59 11.59
N VAL A 200 -1.67 -19.55 10.73
CA VAL A 200 -2.93 -18.84 10.90
C VAL A 200 -4.05 -19.89 10.93
#